data_AF-A0A9Q8P8E5-F1
#
_entry.id   AF-A0A9Q8P8E5-F1
#
_cell.length_a   1.000
_cell.length_b   1.000
_cell.length_c   1.000
_cell.angle_alpha   90.00
_cell.angle_beta   90.00
_cell.angle_gamma   90.00
#
_symmetry.space_group_name_H-M   'P 1'
#
loop_
_entity.id
_entity.type
_entity.pdbx_description
1 polymer ?
#
loop_
_entity_poly.entity_id
_entity_poly.type
_entity_poly.pdbx_seq_one_letter_code
_entity_poly.pdbx_strand_id
1 'polypeptide(L)'
;MPKQPKSTISKQSRPNPLSRPVNKPTFTCDACMADFNNQNPIEIHGDSVCRDCFDTGIKPQFEQAAASETQYPVKWGGKIIELNKDIQKFFSKSFRETWTARVREYETSSKERVYCAGSASNTEPCGLFLGTKAKHRLAKKCNCCGYYSCADCETSFPADPSEHICAEAADEPVDDPFQGLERGRDYQRCPVCDVAIELRDGCNHMTCSMGNCNTHFCFLCGEPATRDSGHWTVGRPCPLYNRAGEGNAQYDHQAAAPPPAEEVAVMEALLVEINAETQGVISHADDPPELRLRRLDRRWLEELRVQLEREHQEAQEAGQQEAPYYQALLALIPGLQVLSGWYTLHLEQDERTRGHKRTLLTGAGLPLGTFLIILPPGTMDRYPRVSAIMRIVLAGLGGEDMNTVAAERLAEADDDA
;
A
#
# COMPACT_ATOMS: atom_id res chain seq x y z
N MET A 1 -32.57 -36.57 -71.20
CA MET A 1 -31.77 -35.38 -70.81
C MET A 1 -32.20 -34.95 -69.41
N PRO A 2 -31.26 -34.63 -68.51
CA PRO A 2 -31.50 -34.61 -67.07
C PRO A 2 -32.29 -33.37 -66.63
N LYS A 3 -33.10 -33.54 -65.57
CA LYS A 3 -33.84 -32.45 -64.90
C LYS A 3 -32.84 -31.49 -64.26
N GLN A 4 -32.89 -30.21 -64.63
CA GLN A 4 -32.18 -29.15 -63.91
C GLN A 4 -32.83 -28.93 -62.52
N PRO A 5 -32.04 -28.64 -61.48
CA PRO A 5 -32.53 -28.40 -60.13
C PRO A 5 -33.20 -27.02 -60.01
N LYS A 6 -34.31 -26.96 -59.26
CA LYS A 6 -34.96 -25.71 -58.86
C LYS A 6 -34.04 -24.95 -57.91
N SER A 7 -33.66 -23.73 -58.26
CA SER A 7 -32.93 -22.83 -57.38
C SER A 7 -33.83 -22.35 -56.25
N THR A 8 -33.53 -22.78 -55.03
CA THR A 8 -34.06 -22.17 -53.81
C THR A 8 -33.43 -20.79 -53.63
N ILE A 9 -34.23 -19.75 -53.82
CA ILE A 9 -33.87 -18.37 -53.45
C ILE A 9 -33.68 -18.32 -51.94
N SER A 10 -32.43 -18.22 -51.50
CA SER A 10 -32.07 -17.90 -50.11
C SER A 10 -32.60 -16.50 -49.80
N LYS A 11 -33.51 -16.39 -48.82
CA LYS A 11 -33.92 -15.10 -48.25
C LYS A 11 -32.71 -14.54 -47.49
N GLN A 12 -31.90 -13.73 -48.16
CA GLN A 12 -30.92 -12.89 -47.48
C GLN A 12 -31.68 -11.89 -46.60
N SER A 13 -31.58 -12.05 -45.28
CA SER A 13 -32.06 -11.09 -44.30
C SER A 13 -31.35 -9.75 -44.53
N ARG A 14 -32.13 -8.69 -44.79
CA ARG A 14 -31.60 -7.33 -44.87
C ARG A 14 -30.99 -6.95 -43.51
N PRO A 15 -29.77 -6.38 -43.46
CA PRO A 15 -29.23 -5.86 -42.22
C PRO A 15 -30.09 -4.70 -41.71
N ASN A 16 -30.36 -4.71 -40.40
CA ASN A 16 -31.16 -3.70 -39.72
C ASN A 16 -30.45 -2.33 -39.83
N PRO A 17 -31.05 -1.30 -40.46
CA PRO A 17 -30.38 -0.01 -40.72
C PRO A 17 -30.18 0.87 -39.48
N LEU A 18 -30.41 0.36 -38.27
CA LEU A 18 -30.30 1.09 -37.01
C LEU A 18 -29.19 0.58 -36.05
N SER A 19 -28.38 -0.42 -36.44
CA SER A 19 -27.18 -0.74 -35.68
C SER A 19 -26.07 0.24 -36.02
N ARG A 20 -26.05 1.38 -35.31
CA ARG A 20 -24.91 2.30 -35.29
C ARG A 20 -23.69 1.48 -34.81
N PRO A 21 -22.57 1.40 -35.56
CA PRO A 21 -21.37 0.75 -35.04
C PRO A 21 -20.98 1.51 -33.77
N VAL A 22 -21.01 0.82 -32.64
CA VAL A 22 -20.41 1.34 -31.41
C VAL A 22 -18.92 1.34 -31.68
N ASN A 23 -18.39 2.48 -32.15
CA ASN A 23 -16.95 2.70 -32.20
C ASN A 23 -16.46 2.55 -30.77
N LYS A 24 -15.76 1.45 -30.50
CA LYS A 24 -15.11 1.23 -29.22
C LYS A 24 -13.97 2.25 -29.09
N PRO A 25 -13.62 2.66 -27.85
CA PRO A 25 -12.62 3.70 -27.62
C PRO A 25 -11.26 3.36 -28.26
N THR A 26 -10.52 4.42 -28.59
CA THR A 26 -9.08 4.33 -28.86
C THR A 26 -8.35 4.51 -27.54
N PHE A 27 -7.39 3.64 -27.22
CA PHE A 27 -6.59 3.76 -25.99
C PHE A 27 -5.15 3.31 -26.24
N THR A 28 -4.22 3.81 -25.42
CA THR A 28 -2.82 3.38 -25.39
C THR A 28 -2.64 2.42 -24.22
N CYS A 29 -2.03 1.26 -24.45
CA CYS A 29 -1.81 0.27 -23.40
C CYS A 29 -0.64 0.68 -22.49
N ASP A 30 -0.85 0.77 -21.18
CA ASP A 30 0.20 1.14 -20.22
C ASP A 30 1.30 0.08 -20.07
N ALA A 31 1.03 -1.17 -20.49
CA ALA A 31 1.98 -2.27 -20.40
C ALA A 31 2.92 -2.37 -21.61
N CYS A 32 2.40 -2.22 -22.84
CA CYS A 32 3.19 -2.35 -24.07
C CYS A 32 3.34 -1.05 -24.87
N MET A 33 2.72 0.04 -24.40
CA MET A 33 2.74 1.36 -25.03
C MET A 33 2.18 1.39 -26.47
N ALA A 34 1.43 0.36 -26.87
CA ALA A 34 0.82 0.30 -28.19
C ALA A 34 -0.60 0.90 -28.18
N ASP A 35 -0.97 1.55 -29.28
CA ASP A 35 -2.30 2.10 -29.50
C ASP A 35 -3.26 1.05 -30.05
N PHE A 36 -4.44 0.96 -29.45
CA PHE A 36 -5.49 0.04 -29.85
C PHE A 36 -6.73 0.81 -30.28
N ASN A 37 -7.22 0.48 -31.47
CA ASN A 37 -8.45 1.01 -32.02
C ASN A 37 -9.55 -0.05 -31.98
N ASN A 38 -10.77 0.38 -31.67
CA ASN A 38 -11.94 -0.49 -31.61
C ASN A 38 -11.80 -1.66 -30.60
N GLN A 39 -11.08 -1.45 -29.49
CA GLN A 39 -10.96 -2.42 -28.40
C GLN A 39 -11.24 -1.73 -27.05
N ASN A 40 -11.75 -2.48 -26.07
CA ASN A 40 -11.92 -1.94 -24.73
C ASN A 40 -10.69 -2.31 -23.90
N PRO A 41 -10.07 -1.36 -23.18
CA PRO A 41 -9.01 -1.68 -22.23
C PRO A 41 -9.53 -2.54 -21.08
N ILE A 42 -8.60 -3.22 -20.43
CA ILE A 42 -8.80 -3.85 -19.12
C ILE A 42 -8.24 -2.87 -18.09
N GLU A 43 -9.12 -2.27 -17.31
CA GLU A 43 -8.77 -1.29 -16.27
C GLU A 43 -8.22 -1.97 -15.02
N ILE A 44 -7.01 -1.59 -14.61
CA ILE A 44 -6.35 -2.09 -13.41
C ILE A 44 -5.79 -0.91 -12.63
N HIS A 45 -6.42 -0.58 -11.50
CA HIS A 45 -6.05 0.58 -10.67
C HIS A 45 -6.00 1.93 -11.42
N GLY A 46 -6.74 2.06 -12.52
CA GLY A 46 -6.75 3.25 -13.38
C GLY A 46 -5.86 3.15 -14.62
N ASP A 47 -5.09 2.07 -14.76
CA ASP A 47 -4.24 1.82 -15.92
C ASP A 47 -4.98 0.97 -16.96
N SER A 48 -4.85 1.35 -18.23
CA SER A 48 -5.47 0.73 -19.38
C SER A 48 -4.58 -0.35 -19.98
N VAL A 49 -4.94 -1.62 -19.77
CA VAL A 49 -4.15 -2.76 -20.25
C VAL A 49 -4.84 -3.45 -21.44
N CYS A 50 -4.10 -3.71 -22.52
CA CYS A 50 -4.64 -4.45 -23.66
C CYS A 50 -4.84 -5.94 -23.33
N ARG A 51 -5.66 -6.62 -24.14
CA ARG A 51 -6.01 -8.02 -23.89
C ARG A 51 -4.78 -8.94 -23.86
N ASP A 52 -3.84 -8.72 -24.77
CA ASP A 52 -2.66 -9.55 -24.90
C ASP A 52 -1.73 -9.37 -23.69
N CYS A 53 -1.48 -8.14 -23.26
CA CYS A 53 -0.69 -7.85 -22.05
C CYS A 53 -1.35 -8.39 -20.79
N PHE A 54 -2.67 -8.34 -20.69
CA PHE A 54 -3.37 -8.99 -19.60
C PHE A 54 -3.20 -10.52 -19.63
N ASP A 55 -3.44 -11.16 -20.77
CA ASP A 55 -3.39 -12.63 -20.87
C ASP A 55 -1.96 -13.20 -20.71
N THR A 56 -0.94 -12.44 -21.12
CA THR A 56 0.47 -12.86 -21.08
C THR A 56 1.21 -12.38 -19.83
N GLY A 57 0.78 -11.28 -19.23
CA GLY A 57 1.48 -10.65 -18.10
C GLY A 57 0.75 -10.83 -16.78
N ILE A 58 -0.53 -10.50 -16.72
CA ILE A 58 -1.28 -10.37 -15.45
C ILE A 58 -2.01 -11.66 -15.09
N LYS A 59 -2.70 -12.26 -16.05
CA LYS A 59 -3.42 -13.52 -15.87
C LYS A 59 -2.52 -14.65 -15.36
N PRO A 60 -1.29 -14.84 -15.87
CA PRO A 60 -0.39 -15.88 -15.34
C PRO A 60 0.02 -15.62 -13.88
N GLN A 61 0.04 -14.37 -13.42
CA GLN A 61 0.33 -14.08 -12.00
C GLN A 61 -0.80 -14.58 -11.09
N PHE A 62 -2.06 -14.46 -11.50
CA PHE A 62 -3.19 -15.06 -10.78
C PHE A 62 -3.08 -16.59 -10.76
N GLU A 63 -2.70 -17.21 -11.87
CA GLU A 63 -2.50 -18.66 -11.95
C GLU A 63 -1.35 -19.12 -11.05
N GLN A 64 -0.24 -18.38 -11.02
CA GLN A 64 0.91 -18.64 -10.14
C GLN A 64 0.56 -18.45 -8.66
N ALA A 65 -0.16 -17.38 -8.32
CA ALA A 65 -0.65 -17.14 -6.96
C ALA A 65 -1.64 -18.22 -6.51
N ALA A 66 -2.52 -18.70 -7.40
CA ALA A 66 -3.42 -19.82 -7.10
C ALA A 66 -2.65 -21.14 -6.86
N ALA A 67 -1.48 -21.30 -7.48
CA ALA A 67 -0.62 -22.47 -7.34
C ALA A 67 0.32 -22.38 -6.13
N SER A 68 0.76 -21.17 -5.76
CA SER A 68 1.75 -20.95 -4.69
C SER A 68 1.42 -19.69 -3.88
N GLU A 69 1.33 -19.86 -2.57
CA GLU A 69 1.10 -18.76 -1.62
C GLU A 69 2.20 -17.69 -1.66
N THR A 70 3.43 -18.06 -2.02
CA THR A 70 4.56 -17.11 -2.15
C THR A 70 4.37 -16.08 -3.26
N GLN A 71 3.50 -16.36 -4.22
CA GLN A 71 3.16 -15.45 -5.32
C GLN A 71 1.87 -14.65 -5.03
N TYR A 72 1.26 -14.85 -3.87
CA TYR A 72 0.09 -14.11 -3.42
C TYR A 72 0.49 -12.93 -2.50
N PRO A 73 -0.14 -11.75 -2.64
CA PRO A 73 -1.19 -11.40 -3.60
C PRO A 73 -0.61 -10.94 -4.94
N VAL A 74 -1.44 -10.99 -5.99
CA VAL A 74 -1.11 -10.41 -7.29
C VAL A 74 -1.08 -8.89 -7.18
N LYS A 75 -0.02 -8.26 -7.70
CA LYS A 75 0.18 -6.81 -7.60
C LYS A 75 0.43 -6.17 -8.97
N TRP A 76 -0.03 -4.94 -9.14
CA TRP A 76 0.25 -4.07 -10.28
C TRP A 76 0.62 -2.67 -9.77
N GLY A 77 1.76 -2.14 -10.20
CA GLY A 77 2.28 -0.86 -9.68
C GLY A 77 2.43 -0.85 -8.15
N GLY A 78 2.71 -2.02 -7.54
CA GLY A 78 2.79 -2.20 -6.08
C GLY A 78 1.44 -2.34 -5.35
N LYS A 79 0.31 -2.08 -6.02
CA LYS A 79 -1.05 -2.21 -5.47
C LYS A 79 -1.63 -3.61 -5.72
N ILE A 80 -2.43 -4.11 -4.79
CA ILE A 80 -3.03 -5.45 -4.87
C ILE A 80 -4.19 -5.47 -5.88
N ILE A 81 -4.14 -6.39 -6.85
CA ILE A 81 -5.22 -6.61 -7.80
C ILE A 81 -6.21 -7.62 -7.21
N GLU A 82 -7.42 -7.16 -6.89
CA GLU A 82 -8.51 -8.04 -6.49
C GLU A 82 -9.18 -8.71 -7.70
N LEU A 83 -9.62 -9.97 -7.53
CA LEU A 83 -10.40 -10.69 -8.55
C LEU A 83 -11.88 -10.23 -8.55
N ASN A 84 -12.09 -8.93 -8.78
CA ASN A 84 -13.40 -8.29 -8.79
C ASN A 84 -14.21 -8.62 -10.06
N LYS A 85 -15.40 -8.01 -10.23
CA LYS A 85 -16.29 -8.30 -11.37
C LYS A 85 -15.66 -8.01 -12.74
N ASP A 86 -14.78 -7.01 -12.82
CA ASP A 86 -14.16 -6.59 -14.07
C ASP A 86 -13.02 -7.50 -14.50
N ILE A 87 -12.28 -8.06 -13.54
CA ILE A 87 -11.16 -8.96 -13.79
C ILE A 87 -11.62 -10.43 -13.86
N GLN A 88 -12.54 -10.84 -12.98
CA GLN A 88 -12.97 -12.25 -12.87
C GLN A 88 -13.57 -12.80 -14.18
N LYS A 89 -14.14 -11.94 -15.04
CA LYS A 89 -14.77 -12.33 -16.32
C LYS A 89 -13.77 -12.96 -17.31
N PHE A 90 -12.47 -12.74 -17.10
CA PHE A 90 -11.40 -13.30 -17.90
C PHE A 90 -10.94 -14.70 -17.47
N PHE A 91 -11.53 -15.22 -16.38
CA PHE A 91 -11.22 -16.51 -15.81
C PHE A 91 -12.43 -17.47 -15.89
N SER A 92 -12.15 -18.77 -15.96
CA SER A 92 -13.19 -19.78 -15.96
C SER A 92 -13.95 -19.81 -14.63
N LYS A 93 -15.16 -20.38 -14.62
CA LYS A 93 -15.91 -20.61 -13.38
C LYS A 93 -15.11 -21.47 -12.39
N SER A 94 -14.49 -22.55 -12.86
CA SER A 94 -13.67 -23.44 -12.04
C SER A 94 -12.47 -22.73 -11.44
N PHE A 95 -11.77 -21.87 -12.21
CA PHE A 95 -10.65 -21.09 -11.68
C PHE A 95 -11.11 -20.15 -10.56
N ARG A 96 -12.24 -19.46 -10.72
CA ARG A 96 -12.76 -18.52 -9.70
C ARG A 96 -13.12 -19.25 -8.39
N GLU A 97 -13.65 -20.46 -8.48
CA GLU A 97 -13.92 -21.31 -7.32
C GLU A 97 -12.62 -21.71 -6.61
N THR A 98 -11.61 -22.17 -7.37
CA THR A 98 -10.26 -22.47 -6.85
C THR A 98 -9.61 -21.24 -6.21
N TRP A 99 -9.65 -20.09 -6.89
CA TRP A 99 -9.10 -18.83 -6.38
C TRP A 99 -9.73 -18.44 -5.04
N THR A 100 -11.06 -18.50 -4.95
CA THR A 100 -11.78 -18.20 -3.70
C THR A 100 -11.37 -19.14 -2.57
N ALA A 101 -11.16 -20.43 -2.86
CA ALA A 101 -10.69 -21.39 -1.87
C ALA A 101 -9.24 -21.10 -1.41
N ARG A 102 -8.34 -20.78 -2.36
CA ARG A 102 -6.94 -20.43 -2.07
C ARG A 102 -6.80 -19.13 -1.28
N VAL A 103 -7.55 -18.09 -1.63
CA VAL A 103 -7.54 -16.83 -0.87
C VAL A 103 -7.94 -17.07 0.59
N ARG A 104 -9.01 -17.84 0.84
CA ARG A 104 -9.43 -18.20 2.21
C ARG A 104 -8.36 -18.97 2.97
N GLU A 105 -7.67 -19.89 2.30
CA GLU A 105 -6.55 -20.64 2.87
C GLU A 105 -5.40 -19.69 3.24
N TYR A 106 -4.96 -18.86 2.29
CA TYR A 106 -3.82 -17.97 2.47
C TYR A 106 -4.07 -16.90 3.52
N GLU A 107 -5.26 -16.29 3.55
CA GLU A 107 -5.64 -15.32 4.59
C GLU A 107 -5.74 -15.91 6.00
N THR A 108 -5.82 -17.25 6.11
CA THR A 108 -5.74 -17.93 7.41
C THR A 108 -4.28 -18.05 7.85
N SER A 109 -3.94 -17.65 9.07
CA SER A 109 -2.60 -17.87 9.64
C SER A 109 -2.22 -19.35 9.59
N SER A 110 -0.99 -19.66 9.16
CA SER A 110 -0.47 -21.02 8.98
C SER A 110 -0.73 -21.93 10.20
N LYS A 111 -0.54 -21.42 11.42
CA LYS A 111 -0.76 -22.13 12.69
C LYS A 111 -2.21 -22.51 12.93
N GLU A 112 -3.13 -21.73 12.38
CA GLU A 112 -4.56 -21.88 12.53
C GLU A 112 -5.17 -22.71 11.41
N ARG A 113 -4.40 -23.13 10.38
CA ARG A 113 -4.95 -23.90 9.26
C ARG A 113 -5.21 -25.35 9.68
N VAL A 114 -6.31 -25.89 9.17
CA VAL A 114 -6.64 -27.31 9.28
C VAL A 114 -6.69 -27.88 7.87
N TYR A 115 -5.85 -28.89 7.62
CA TYR A 115 -5.80 -29.62 6.37
C TYR A 115 -6.38 -31.02 6.53
N CYS A 116 -6.93 -31.56 5.44
CA CYS A 116 -7.41 -32.93 5.43
C CYS A 116 -6.23 -33.91 5.47
N ALA A 117 -6.09 -34.63 6.58
CA ALA A 117 -5.12 -35.72 6.77
C ALA A 117 -5.60 -37.06 6.19
N GLY A 118 -6.77 -37.09 5.55
CA GLY A 118 -7.28 -38.26 4.83
C GLY A 118 -6.58 -38.48 3.49
N SER A 119 -6.94 -39.57 2.81
CA SER A 119 -6.40 -39.93 1.50
C SER A 119 -7.44 -39.70 0.40
N ALA A 120 -7.08 -39.03 -0.69
CA ALA A 120 -7.99 -38.80 -1.83
C ALA A 120 -8.12 -40.04 -2.73
N SER A 121 -7.10 -40.89 -2.72
CA SER A 121 -7.06 -42.22 -3.34
C SER A 121 -6.22 -43.16 -2.46
N ASN A 122 -6.01 -44.42 -2.84
CA ASN A 122 -5.15 -45.34 -2.06
C ASN A 122 -3.66 -44.92 -2.01
N THR A 123 -3.23 -43.93 -2.79
CA THR A 123 -1.80 -43.58 -2.92
C THR A 123 -1.49 -42.10 -2.73
N GLU A 124 -2.49 -41.21 -2.69
CA GLU A 124 -2.28 -39.76 -2.64
C GLU A 124 -2.97 -39.11 -1.44
N PRO A 125 -2.25 -38.32 -0.62
CA PRO A 125 -2.85 -37.58 0.48
C PRO A 125 -3.86 -36.55 -0.07
N CYS A 126 -4.94 -36.32 0.68
CA CYS A 126 -5.98 -35.39 0.25
C CYS A 126 -5.52 -33.93 0.37
N GLY A 127 -5.03 -33.51 1.54
CA GLY A 127 -4.44 -32.19 1.74
C GLY A 127 -5.39 -31.00 1.54
N LEU A 128 -6.71 -31.24 1.39
CA LEU A 128 -7.67 -30.16 1.19
C LEU A 128 -7.74 -29.26 2.42
N PHE A 129 -7.68 -27.94 2.24
CA PHE A 129 -7.91 -26.97 3.31
C PHE A 129 -9.36 -27.03 3.81
N LEU A 130 -9.54 -27.27 5.11
CA LEU A 130 -10.84 -27.46 5.76
C LEU A 130 -11.31 -26.25 6.59
N GLY A 131 -10.46 -25.24 6.75
CA GLY A 131 -10.75 -24.02 7.51
C GLY A 131 -9.80 -23.82 8.69
N THR A 132 -10.28 -23.12 9.72
CA THR A 132 -9.46 -22.69 10.86
C THR A 132 -9.61 -23.59 12.10
N LYS A 133 -8.59 -23.58 12.98
CA LYS A 133 -8.60 -24.14 14.35
C LYS A 133 -9.51 -23.30 15.27
N ALA A 134 -10.81 -23.22 14.95
CA ALA A 134 -11.76 -22.59 15.87
C ALA A 134 -11.78 -23.34 17.22
N LYS A 135 -11.91 -22.60 18.34
CA LYS A 135 -11.66 -23.07 19.72
C LYS A 135 -12.23 -24.47 20.03
N HIS A 136 -11.31 -25.40 20.32
CA HIS A 136 -11.39 -26.77 20.87
C HIS A 136 -12.05 -27.89 20.03
N ARG A 137 -11.27 -28.98 19.80
CA ARG A 137 -11.67 -30.34 19.38
C ARG A 137 -12.69 -30.47 18.24
N LEU A 138 -12.63 -29.57 17.25
CA LEU A 138 -13.48 -29.69 16.07
C LEU A 138 -12.81 -30.60 15.04
N ALA A 139 -13.41 -31.77 14.80
CA ALA A 139 -13.13 -32.54 13.61
C ALA A 139 -13.82 -31.89 12.40
N LYS A 140 -13.09 -31.66 11.32
CA LYS A 140 -13.63 -31.07 10.09
C LYS A 140 -13.86 -32.17 9.06
N LYS A 141 -15.06 -32.25 8.50
CA LYS A 141 -15.38 -33.19 7.42
C LYS A 141 -14.79 -32.70 6.10
N CYS A 142 -14.07 -33.57 5.41
CA CYS A 142 -13.55 -33.31 4.07
C CYS A 142 -14.60 -33.68 3.01
N ASN A 143 -14.97 -32.72 2.16
CA ASN A 143 -15.88 -32.98 1.04
C ASN A 143 -15.22 -33.69 -0.16
N CYS A 144 -13.89 -33.81 -0.16
CA CYS A 144 -13.14 -34.52 -1.21
C CYS A 144 -13.08 -36.03 -0.93
N CYS A 145 -12.57 -36.46 0.22
CA CYS A 145 -12.43 -37.88 0.56
C CYS A 145 -13.49 -38.42 1.55
N GLY A 146 -14.29 -37.56 2.18
CA GLY A 146 -15.31 -37.93 3.15
C GLY A 146 -14.83 -38.14 4.59
N TYR A 147 -13.51 -38.19 4.83
CA TYR A 147 -12.92 -38.37 6.15
C TYR A 147 -13.05 -37.10 7.00
N TYR A 148 -13.00 -37.27 8.31
CA TYR A 148 -12.80 -36.17 9.24
C TYR A 148 -11.32 -35.97 9.53
N SER A 149 -10.91 -34.74 9.84
CA SER A 149 -9.57 -34.43 10.33
C SER A 149 -9.67 -33.60 11.61
N CYS A 150 -8.97 -34.04 12.65
CA CYS A 150 -8.94 -33.34 13.93
C CYS A 150 -8.08 -32.07 13.84
N ALA A 151 -8.62 -30.93 14.27
CA ALA A 151 -7.88 -29.68 14.31
C ALA A 151 -6.72 -29.66 15.34
N ASP A 152 -6.75 -30.56 16.33
CA ASP A 152 -5.81 -30.57 17.45
C ASP A 152 -4.66 -31.57 17.23
N CYS A 153 -4.95 -32.83 16.87
CA CYS A 153 -3.92 -33.87 16.65
C CYS A 153 -3.62 -34.15 15.17
N GLU A 154 -4.31 -33.47 14.25
CA GLU A 154 -4.06 -33.53 12.80
C GLU A 154 -4.17 -34.94 12.18
N THR A 155 -4.82 -35.88 12.86
CA THR A 155 -5.12 -37.22 12.34
C THR A 155 -6.46 -37.27 11.63
N SER A 156 -6.59 -38.22 10.68
CA SER A 156 -7.84 -38.48 9.96
C SER A 156 -8.55 -39.75 10.42
N PHE A 157 -9.88 -39.76 10.32
CA PHE A 157 -10.70 -40.91 10.67
C PHE A 157 -12.02 -40.96 9.87
N PRO A 158 -12.57 -42.15 9.61
CA PRO A 158 -13.74 -42.33 8.75
C PRO A 158 -15.11 -42.15 9.47
N ALA A 159 -15.13 -42.03 10.80
CA ALA A 159 -16.34 -42.17 11.63
C ALA A 159 -16.78 -40.87 12.34
N ASP A 160 -17.72 -40.98 13.28
CA ASP A 160 -18.31 -39.88 14.06
C ASP A 160 -17.22 -39.10 14.86
N PRO A 161 -17.10 -37.77 14.68
CA PRO A 161 -16.25 -36.91 15.47
C PRO A 161 -16.33 -37.10 16.99
N SER A 162 -17.49 -37.50 17.54
CA SER A 162 -17.66 -37.65 18.98
C SER A 162 -16.87 -38.82 19.58
N GLU A 163 -16.48 -39.79 18.76
CA GLU A 163 -15.71 -40.96 19.20
C GLU A 163 -14.20 -40.75 19.06
N HIS A 164 -13.77 -39.65 18.44
CA HIS A 164 -12.36 -39.33 18.32
C HIS A 164 -11.78 -38.85 19.66
N ILE A 165 -10.88 -39.66 20.20
CA ILE A 165 -10.02 -39.27 21.31
C ILE A 165 -8.64 -39.02 20.72
N CYS A 166 -8.13 -37.80 20.86
CA CYS A 166 -6.75 -37.52 20.51
C CYS A 166 -5.86 -38.42 21.39
N ALA A 167 -5.12 -39.31 20.75
CA ALA A 167 -4.00 -39.95 21.44
C ALA A 167 -3.06 -38.83 21.92
N GLU A 168 -2.50 -38.99 23.12
CA GLU A 168 -1.38 -38.14 23.52
C GLU A 168 -0.33 -38.22 22.40
N ALA A 169 0.14 -37.06 21.95
CA ALA A 169 1.13 -37.01 20.89
C ALA A 169 2.30 -37.92 21.31
N ALA A 170 2.51 -39.01 20.56
CA ALA A 170 3.73 -39.77 20.74
C ALA A 170 4.88 -38.80 20.46
N ASP A 171 5.86 -38.72 21.37
CA ASP A 171 7.12 -37.99 21.19
C ASP A 171 7.99 -38.66 20.10
N GLU A 172 7.38 -39.09 18.99
CA GLU A 172 8.10 -39.46 17.79
C GLU A 172 8.76 -38.17 17.28
N PRO A 173 10.10 -38.08 17.27
CA PRO A 173 10.79 -36.88 16.82
C PRO A 173 10.44 -36.67 15.34
N VAL A 174 9.57 -35.70 15.08
CA VAL A 174 9.41 -35.15 13.75
C VAL A 174 10.76 -34.53 13.42
N ASP A 175 11.45 -35.05 12.39
CA ASP A 175 12.69 -34.46 11.90
C ASP A 175 12.47 -32.98 11.66
N ASP A 176 13.09 -32.14 12.48
CA ASP A 176 13.00 -30.70 12.34
C ASP A 176 13.69 -30.33 11.02
N PRO A 177 12.99 -29.76 10.03
CA PRO A 177 13.62 -29.35 8.77
C PRO A 177 14.70 -28.28 8.97
N PHE A 178 14.78 -27.67 10.16
CA PHE A 178 15.81 -26.72 10.54
C PHE A 178 16.90 -27.33 11.43
N GLN A 179 16.97 -28.67 11.54
CA GLN A 179 18.01 -29.33 12.31
C GLN A 179 19.40 -28.91 11.83
N GLY A 180 20.22 -28.38 12.75
CA GLY A 180 21.56 -27.88 12.45
C GLY A 180 21.62 -26.46 11.87
N LEU A 181 20.48 -25.81 11.66
CA LEU A 181 20.39 -24.41 11.26
C LEU A 181 20.15 -23.50 12.47
N GLU A 182 20.75 -22.32 12.46
CA GLU A 182 20.70 -21.36 13.56
C GLU A 182 19.83 -20.15 13.22
N ARG A 183 18.94 -19.78 14.15
CA ARG A 183 18.11 -18.56 14.03
C ARG A 183 18.96 -17.31 14.09
N GLY A 184 18.63 -16.31 13.27
CA GLY A 184 19.42 -15.08 13.15
C GLY A 184 20.74 -15.28 12.42
N ARG A 185 20.97 -16.48 11.87
CA ARG A 185 22.17 -16.83 11.13
C ARG A 185 21.83 -17.40 9.76
N ASP A 186 21.17 -18.55 9.75
CA ASP A 186 20.84 -19.31 8.54
C ASP A 186 19.39 -19.04 8.13
N TYR A 187 18.52 -18.83 9.11
CA TYR A 187 17.13 -18.42 8.89
C TYR A 187 16.64 -17.55 10.06
N GLN A 188 15.50 -16.89 9.88
CA GLN A 188 14.73 -16.31 10.96
C GLN A 188 13.24 -16.57 10.72
N ARG A 189 12.44 -16.69 11.78
CA ARG A 189 10.98 -16.76 11.64
C ARG A 189 10.35 -15.39 11.77
N CYS A 190 9.37 -15.11 10.92
CA CYS A 190 8.55 -13.92 11.06
C CYS A 190 7.84 -13.94 12.44
N PRO A 191 7.90 -12.86 13.24
CA PRO A 191 7.28 -12.83 14.56
C PRO A 191 5.75 -12.92 14.54
N VAL A 192 5.13 -12.69 13.37
CA VAL A 192 3.67 -12.69 13.20
C VAL A 192 3.17 -14.00 12.59
N CYS A 193 3.61 -14.35 11.39
CA CYS A 193 3.10 -15.54 10.67
C CYS A 193 3.99 -16.79 10.80
N ASP A 194 5.13 -16.68 11.49
CA ASP A 194 6.07 -17.77 11.79
C ASP A 194 6.67 -18.50 10.58
N VAL A 195 6.54 -17.92 9.39
CA VAL A 195 7.24 -18.42 8.20
C VAL A 195 8.74 -18.25 8.39
N ALA A 196 9.52 -19.28 8.04
CA ALA A 196 10.97 -19.21 8.03
C ALA A 196 11.44 -18.45 6.78
N ILE A 197 12.38 -17.53 6.98
CA ILE A 197 12.89 -16.62 5.96
C ILE A 197 14.41 -16.67 6.02
N GLU A 198 15.04 -16.77 4.85
CA GLU A 198 16.49 -16.63 4.67
C GLU A 198 16.87 -15.16 4.40
N LEU A 199 18.07 -14.76 4.79
CA LEU A 199 18.61 -13.43 4.48
C LEU A 199 19.13 -13.41 3.04
N ARG A 200 18.64 -12.48 2.19
CA ARG A 200 19.04 -12.40 0.77
C ARG A 200 20.13 -11.36 0.49
N ASP A 201 19.99 -10.15 0.99
CA ASP A 201 20.80 -8.99 0.53
C ASP A 201 21.56 -8.28 1.67
N GLY A 202 21.99 -9.03 2.70
CA GLY A 202 22.88 -8.56 3.77
C GLY A 202 22.31 -7.51 4.76
N CYS A 203 21.14 -6.94 4.45
CA CYS A 203 20.40 -6.02 5.31
C CYS A 203 19.57 -6.80 6.34
N ASN A 204 19.84 -6.60 7.63
CA ASN A 204 19.13 -7.27 8.71
C ASN A 204 17.70 -6.77 8.92
N HIS A 205 17.25 -5.72 8.22
CA HIS A 205 15.85 -5.33 8.17
C HIS A 205 15.11 -6.18 7.12
N MET A 206 14.24 -7.05 7.61
CA MET A 206 13.43 -7.96 6.80
C MET A 206 12.01 -7.45 6.69
N THR A 207 11.43 -7.60 5.50
CA THR A 207 9.98 -7.57 5.31
C THR A 207 9.51 -8.98 5.03
N CYS A 208 8.53 -9.48 5.78
CA CYS A 208 7.98 -10.81 5.54
C CYS A 208 7.47 -10.91 4.09
N SER A 209 7.95 -11.93 3.36
CA SER A 209 7.58 -12.16 1.96
C SER A 209 6.14 -12.66 1.78
N MET A 210 5.49 -13.09 2.87
CA MET A 210 4.09 -13.49 2.84
C MET A 210 3.25 -12.24 2.67
N GLY A 211 2.58 -12.14 1.53
CA GLY A 211 1.95 -10.89 1.12
C GLY A 211 0.72 -10.48 1.94
N ASN A 212 0.18 -11.36 2.77
CA ASN A 212 -0.84 -11.05 3.79
C ASN A 212 -0.25 -10.65 5.17
N CYS A 213 1.08 -10.76 5.34
CA CYS A 213 1.77 -10.46 6.58
C CYS A 213 2.54 -9.14 6.48
N ASN A 214 3.45 -9.02 5.50
CA ASN A 214 4.32 -7.85 5.27
C ASN A 214 4.98 -7.26 6.53
N THR A 215 5.11 -8.03 7.61
CA THR A 215 5.66 -7.54 8.88
C THR A 215 7.14 -7.22 8.71
N HIS A 216 7.56 -6.08 9.25
CA HIS A 216 8.95 -5.65 9.29
C HIS A 216 9.60 -6.14 10.59
N PHE A 217 10.75 -6.81 10.50
CA PHE A 217 11.44 -7.39 11.65
C PHE A 217 12.96 -7.49 11.43
N CYS A 218 13.70 -7.66 12.52
CA CYS A 218 15.15 -7.87 12.47
C CYS A 218 15.48 -9.35 12.21
N PHE A 219 16.31 -9.64 11.20
CA PHE A 219 16.76 -10.99 10.90
C PHE A 219 17.51 -11.61 12.09
N LEU A 220 18.41 -10.84 12.73
CA LEU A 220 19.28 -11.36 13.79
C LEU A 220 18.52 -11.78 15.04
N CYS A 221 17.63 -10.93 15.56
CA CYS A 221 16.93 -11.18 16.82
C CYS A 221 15.48 -11.64 16.66
N GLY A 222 14.87 -11.45 15.49
CA GLY A 222 13.47 -11.79 15.22
C GLY A 222 12.45 -10.77 15.71
N GLU A 223 12.87 -9.70 16.38
CA GLU A 223 11.97 -8.68 16.93
C GLU A 223 11.32 -7.82 15.83
N PRO A 224 10.05 -7.39 16.00
CA PRO A 224 9.43 -6.40 15.13
C PRO A 224 10.23 -5.10 15.09
N ALA A 225 10.57 -4.64 13.88
CA ALA A 225 11.39 -3.46 13.68
C ALA A 225 11.16 -2.91 12.27
N THR A 226 10.56 -1.72 12.18
CA THR A 226 10.56 -0.91 10.95
C THR A 226 11.91 -0.22 10.79
N ARG A 227 12.25 0.19 9.57
CA ARG A 227 13.55 0.83 9.26
C ARG A 227 13.87 2.03 10.17
N ASP A 228 12.86 2.79 10.57
CA ASP A 228 12.91 4.00 11.40
C ASP A 228 12.72 3.74 12.91
N SER A 229 12.52 2.50 13.35
CA SER A 229 12.32 2.14 14.76
C SER A 229 13.53 2.40 15.67
N GLY A 230 14.68 2.77 15.09
CA GLY A 230 15.94 2.94 15.80
C GLY A 230 16.58 1.63 16.28
N HIS A 231 16.08 0.47 15.81
CA HIS A 231 16.58 -0.84 16.21
C HIS A 231 18.07 -1.05 15.89
N TRP A 232 18.53 -0.55 14.74
CA TRP A 232 19.89 -0.80 14.24
C TRP A 232 20.92 0.28 14.55
N THR A 233 20.64 1.08 15.56
CA THR A 233 21.38 2.32 15.79
C THR A 233 22.64 2.08 16.59
N VAL A 234 23.61 2.98 16.48
CA VAL A 234 24.89 2.84 17.21
C VAL A 234 24.60 2.67 18.71
N GLY A 235 25.12 1.57 19.28
CA GLY A 235 24.91 1.22 20.70
C GLY A 235 23.78 0.22 20.95
N ARG A 236 22.97 -0.11 19.94
CA ARG A 236 22.03 -1.25 19.99
C ARG A 236 22.74 -2.57 19.68
N PRO A 237 22.18 -3.72 20.08
CA PRO A 237 22.84 -5.02 19.91
C PRO A 237 22.88 -5.52 18.46
N CYS A 238 22.02 -5.01 17.57
CA CYS A 238 21.88 -5.52 16.21
C CYS A 238 22.31 -4.44 15.19
N PRO A 239 23.33 -4.69 14.34
CA PRO A 239 23.68 -3.79 13.24
C PRO A 239 22.69 -3.92 12.07
N LEU A 240 22.57 -2.87 11.25
CA LEU A 240 21.72 -2.88 10.04
C LEU A 240 22.30 -3.81 8.97
N TYR A 241 23.62 -3.89 8.87
CA TYR A 241 24.32 -4.77 7.94
C TYR A 241 25.39 -5.61 8.64
N ASN A 242 25.60 -6.83 8.15
CA ASN A 242 26.52 -7.84 8.70
C ASN A 242 26.13 -8.26 10.14
N ARG A 243 26.99 -9.01 10.84
CA ARG A 243 26.63 -9.55 12.17
C ARG A 243 27.19 -8.72 13.31
N ALA A 244 26.50 -8.76 14.44
CA ALA A 244 26.99 -8.15 15.67
C ALA A 244 28.36 -8.76 16.05
N GLY A 245 29.35 -7.91 16.31
CA GLY A 245 30.70 -8.34 16.70
C GLY A 245 31.66 -8.61 15.54
N GLU A 246 31.21 -8.59 14.28
CA GLU A 246 32.10 -8.61 13.12
C GLU A 246 32.71 -7.22 12.88
N GLY A 247 33.97 -7.16 12.44
CA GLY A 247 34.69 -5.89 12.25
C GLY A 247 34.10 -4.98 11.16
N ASN A 248 33.19 -5.51 10.34
CA ASN A 248 32.45 -4.79 9.29
C ASN A 248 30.97 -4.60 9.62
N ALA A 249 30.53 -4.81 10.88
CA ALA A 249 29.18 -4.51 11.32
C ALA A 249 28.84 -3.02 11.08
N GLN A 250 27.76 -2.74 10.34
CA GLN A 250 27.35 -1.36 10.06
C GLN A 250 26.04 -1.07 10.77
N TYR A 251 26.06 -0.05 11.62
CA TYR A 251 24.90 0.46 12.32
C TYR A 251 24.33 1.66 11.58
N ASP A 252 23.05 1.89 11.76
CA ASP A 252 22.43 3.13 11.32
C ASP A 252 22.93 4.28 12.21
N HIS A 253 23.61 5.24 11.58
CA HIS A 253 24.02 6.48 12.23
C HIS A 253 22.84 7.46 12.41
N GLN A 254 21.66 7.15 11.86
CA GLN A 254 20.50 8.04 11.78
C GLN A 254 19.34 7.75 12.74
N ALA A 255 19.50 7.02 13.85
CA ALA A 255 18.68 7.46 14.99
C ALA A 255 19.45 8.51 15.75
N ALA A 256 18.95 9.73 15.62
CA ALA A 256 18.97 10.64 16.75
C ALA A 256 18.65 9.82 18.01
N ALA A 257 19.40 10.05 19.09
CA ALA A 257 19.01 9.56 20.41
C ALA A 257 17.50 9.80 20.56
N PRO A 258 16.74 8.89 21.21
CA PRO A 258 15.35 9.19 21.52
C PRO A 258 15.31 10.62 22.07
N PRO A 259 14.43 11.50 21.53
CA PRO A 259 14.44 12.90 21.90
C PRO A 259 14.53 12.94 23.43
N PRO A 260 15.44 13.75 24.02
CA PRO A 260 15.51 13.90 25.46
C PRO A 260 14.11 13.97 26.05
N ALA A 261 13.86 13.43 27.24
CA ALA A 261 12.51 13.37 27.79
C ALA A 261 11.78 14.74 27.78
N GLU A 262 12.55 15.83 27.81
CA GLU A 262 12.08 17.21 27.54
C GLU A 262 11.52 17.43 26.12
N GLU A 263 12.15 16.93 25.06
CA GLU A 263 11.70 17.02 23.68
C GLU A 263 10.49 16.12 23.40
N VAL A 264 10.43 14.92 23.99
CA VAL A 264 9.23 14.06 23.94
C VAL A 264 8.07 14.75 24.64
N ALA A 265 8.30 15.33 25.83
CA ALA A 265 7.29 16.09 26.55
C ALA A 265 6.81 17.32 25.76
N VAL A 266 7.70 18.01 25.04
CA VAL A 266 7.33 19.13 24.15
C VAL A 266 6.51 18.63 22.96
N MET A 267 6.86 17.51 22.33
CA MET A 267 6.08 16.94 21.23
C MET A 267 4.70 16.44 21.68
N GLU A 268 4.62 15.78 22.85
CA GLU A 268 3.36 15.35 23.44
C GLU A 268 2.50 16.55 23.83
N ALA A 269 3.08 17.59 24.44
CA ALA A 269 2.37 18.83 24.74
C ALA A 269 1.88 19.53 23.46
N LEU A 270 2.70 19.56 22.40
CA LEU A 270 2.32 20.13 21.12
C LEU A 270 1.19 19.34 20.44
N LEU A 271 1.20 18.00 20.53
CA LEU A 271 0.12 17.14 20.05
C LEU A 271 -1.18 17.35 20.85
N VAL A 272 -1.08 17.55 22.16
CA VAL A 272 -2.21 17.91 23.03
C VAL A 272 -2.77 19.28 22.67
N GLU A 273 -1.91 20.28 22.46
CA GLU A 273 -2.31 21.62 22.02
C GLU A 273 -2.96 21.59 20.63
N ILE A 274 -2.35 20.90 19.66
CA ILE A 274 -2.90 20.73 18.31
C ILE A 274 -4.29 20.06 18.40
N ASN A 275 -4.44 19.00 19.20
CA ASN A 275 -5.72 18.31 19.40
C ASN A 275 -6.76 19.18 20.12
N ALA A 276 -6.36 19.97 21.11
CA ALA A 276 -7.25 20.89 21.81
C ALA A 276 -7.68 22.07 20.93
N GLU A 277 -6.81 22.52 20.01
CA GLU A 277 -7.12 23.53 18.99
C GLU A 277 -8.07 23.01 17.90
N THR A 278 -7.91 21.75 17.44
CA THR A 278 -8.87 21.10 16.51
C THR A 278 -10.21 20.80 17.15
N GLN A 279 -10.23 20.51 18.46
CA GLN A 279 -11.47 20.26 19.21
C GLN A 279 -12.14 21.53 19.74
N GLY A 280 -11.55 22.72 19.53
CA GLY A 280 -12.12 24.00 19.92
C GLY A 280 -12.20 24.24 21.43
N VAL A 281 -11.35 23.56 22.21
CA VAL A 281 -11.37 23.57 23.68
C VAL A 281 -10.63 24.79 24.26
N ILE A 282 -9.73 25.41 23.49
CA ILE A 282 -8.95 26.57 23.93
C ILE A 282 -9.64 27.88 23.51
N SER A 283 -9.88 28.75 24.49
CA SER A 283 -10.30 30.14 24.25
C SER A 283 -9.07 31.01 23.94
N HIS A 284 -8.95 31.49 22.70
CA HIS A 284 -7.92 32.44 22.27
C HIS A 284 -8.30 33.90 22.57
N ALA A 285 -9.16 34.13 23.57
CA ALA A 285 -9.67 35.46 23.91
C ALA A 285 -8.60 36.43 24.43
N ASP A 286 -7.42 35.94 24.79
CA ASP A 286 -6.28 36.71 25.29
C ASP A 286 -5.16 36.91 24.24
N ASP A 287 -5.23 36.24 23.08
CA ASP A 287 -4.23 36.35 22.01
C ASP A 287 -4.22 37.77 21.41
N PRO A 288 -3.08 38.32 20.94
CA PRO A 288 -3.08 39.54 20.16
C PRO A 288 -3.99 39.43 18.92
N PRO A 289 -4.65 40.52 18.47
CA PRO A 289 -5.59 40.48 17.34
C PRO A 289 -5.01 39.85 16.06
N GLU A 290 -3.73 40.11 15.79
CA GLU A 290 -3.02 39.53 14.65
C GLU A 290 -2.83 38.01 14.78
N LEU A 291 -2.55 37.51 16.00
CA LEU A 291 -2.40 36.09 16.26
C LEU A 291 -3.73 35.35 16.11
N ARG A 292 -4.84 35.94 16.58
CA ARG A 292 -6.18 35.40 16.37
C ARG A 292 -6.54 35.28 14.90
N LEU A 293 -6.27 36.34 14.12
CA LEU A 293 -6.53 36.34 12.69
C LEU A 293 -5.73 35.23 11.98
N ARG A 294 -4.45 35.09 12.31
CA ARG A 294 -3.57 34.09 11.69
C ARG A 294 -3.95 32.65 12.08
N ARG A 295 -4.42 32.42 13.31
CA ARG A 295 -4.97 31.12 13.73
C ARG A 295 -6.26 30.78 13.00
N LEU A 296 -7.17 31.75 12.82
CA LEU A 296 -8.39 31.59 12.03
C LEU A 296 -8.08 31.29 10.56
N ASP A 297 -7.08 31.97 9.99
CA ASP A 297 -6.61 31.73 8.63
C ASP A 297 -5.95 30.35 8.49
N ARG A 298 -5.19 29.88 9.49
CA ARG A 298 -4.65 28.50 9.51
C ARG A 298 -5.76 27.45 9.54
N ARG A 299 -6.76 27.63 10.41
CA ARG A 299 -7.93 26.74 10.46
C ARG A 299 -8.67 26.75 9.13
N TRP A 300 -8.86 27.93 8.53
CA TRP A 300 -9.49 28.06 7.23
C TRP A 300 -8.70 27.37 6.10
N LEU A 301 -7.36 27.46 6.11
CA LEU A 301 -6.51 26.75 5.15
C LEU A 301 -6.64 25.22 5.29
N GLU A 302 -6.74 24.73 6.52
CA GLU A 302 -6.94 23.31 6.84
C GLU A 302 -8.31 22.82 6.36
N GLU A 303 -9.37 23.57 6.67
CA GLU A 303 -10.74 23.30 6.20
C GLU A 303 -10.82 23.31 4.68
N LEU A 304 -10.15 24.28 4.04
CA LEU A 304 -10.05 24.35 2.59
C LEU A 304 -9.31 23.13 2.03
N ARG A 305 -8.18 22.72 2.62
CA ARG A 305 -7.45 21.53 2.16
C ARG A 305 -8.33 20.29 2.20
N VAL A 306 -9.00 20.03 3.32
CA VAL A 306 -9.93 18.89 3.48
C VAL A 306 -11.10 18.99 2.51
N GLN A 307 -11.63 20.18 2.25
CA GLN A 307 -12.67 20.38 1.25
C GLN A 307 -12.16 20.01 -0.16
N LEU A 308 -10.96 20.46 -0.54
CA LEU A 308 -10.40 20.18 -1.86
C LEU A 308 -10.02 18.70 -2.02
N GLU A 309 -9.54 18.05 -0.96
CA GLU A 309 -9.32 16.59 -0.93
C GLU A 309 -10.64 15.85 -1.19
N ARG A 310 -11.74 16.27 -0.55
CA ARG A 310 -13.07 15.70 -0.77
C ARG A 310 -13.58 15.96 -2.19
N GLU A 311 -13.47 17.19 -2.70
CA GLU A 311 -13.88 17.52 -4.08
C GLU A 311 -13.06 16.71 -5.09
N HIS A 312 -11.76 16.53 -4.84
CA HIS A 312 -10.90 15.71 -5.67
C HIS A 312 -11.35 14.25 -5.64
N GLN A 313 -11.65 13.71 -4.45
CA GLN A 313 -12.15 12.34 -4.30
C GLN A 313 -13.52 12.14 -4.98
N GLU A 314 -14.46 13.07 -4.79
CA GLU A 314 -15.78 13.03 -5.46
C GLU A 314 -15.62 13.09 -6.98
N ALA A 315 -14.66 13.86 -7.49
CA ALA A 315 -14.35 13.92 -8.91
C ALA A 315 -13.68 12.65 -9.44
N GLN A 316 -12.84 11.99 -8.64
CA GLN A 316 -12.30 10.67 -8.96
C GLN A 316 -13.44 9.65 -9.06
N GLU A 317 -14.35 9.65 -8.08
CA GLU A 317 -15.53 8.77 -8.06
C GLU A 317 -16.50 9.06 -9.23
N ALA A 318 -16.63 10.32 -9.64
CA ALA A 318 -17.43 10.74 -10.80
C ALA A 318 -16.73 10.56 -12.15
N GLY A 319 -15.48 10.07 -12.18
CA GLY A 319 -14.69 9.89 -13.41
C GLY A 319 -14.28 11.19 -14.10
N GLN A 320 -14.14 12.29 -13.35
CA GLN A 320 -13.83 13.64 -13.85
C GLN A 320 -12.39 14.09 -13.57
N GLN A 321 -11.53 13.20 -13.06
CA GLN A 321 -10.16 13.50 -12.58
C GLN A 321 -9.21 14.12 -13.63
N GLU A 322 -9.50 13.97 -14.93
CA GLU A 322 -8.67 14.52 -16.01
C GLU A 322 -8.96 15.99 -16.32
N ALA A 323 -10.01 16.58 -15.75
CA ALA A 323 -10.28 18.00 -16.00
C ALA A 323 -9.12 18.85 -15.46
N PRO A 324 -8.64 19.86 -16.21
CA PRO A 324 -7.53 20.73 -15.78
C PRO A 324 -7.72 21.36 -14.40
N TYR A 325 -8.98 21.55 -13.98
CA TYR A 325 -9.35 21.99 -12.64
C TYR A 325 -8.88 21.03 -11.54
N TYR A 326 -9.08 19.72 -11.68
CA TYR A 326 -8.73 18.75 -10.63
C TYR A 326 -7.22 18.46 -10.58
N GLN A 327 -6.53 18.60 -11.71
CA GLN A 327 -5.05 18.62 -11.74
C GLN A 327 -4.49 19.85 -10.99
N ALA A 328 -5.15 21.01 -11.11
CA ALA A 328 -4.81 22.18 -10.30
C ALA A 328 -5.04 21.96 -8.80
N LEU A 329 -6.11 21.24 -8.42
CA LEU A 329 -6.38 20.90 -7.02
C LEU A 329 -5.30 19.97 -6.43
N LEU A 330 -4.86 18.97 -7.19
CA LEU A 330 -3.76 18.07 -6.77
C LEU A 330 -2.46 18.83 -6.50
N ALA A 331 -2.16 19.86 -7.29
CA ALA A 331 -1.02 20.72 -7.05
C ALA A 331 -1.23 21.65 -5.83
N LEU A 332 -2.46 22.12 -5.59
CA LEU A 332 -2.80 23.08 -4.53
C LEU A 332 -2.82 22.46 -3.13
N ILE A 333 -3.33 21.23 -2.98
CA ILE A 333 -3.51 20.54 -1.69
C ILE A 333 -2.20 20.44 -0.87
N PRO A 334 -1.09 19.92 -1.41
CA PRO A 334 0.16 19.82 -0.67
C PRO A 334 0.71 21.18 -0.23
N GLY A 335 0.57 22.23 -1.04
CA GLY A 335 1.08 23.53 -0.63
C GLY A 335 0.13 24.34 0.23
N LEU A 336 -1.15 24.02 0.34
CA LEU A 336 -1.99 24.53 1.45
C LEU A 336 -1.45 24.04 2.80
N GLN A 337 -1.02 22.77 2.88
CA GLN A 337 -0.39 22.22 4.07
C GLN A 337 0.91 22.95 4.40
N VAL A 338 1.81 23.12 3.41
CA VAL A 338 3.07 23.87 3.59
C VAL A 338 2.79 25.32 3.99
N LEU A 339 1.87 25.99 3.30
CA LEU A 339 1.51 27.38 3.56
C LEU A 339 0.96 27.58 4.97
N SER A 340 0.14 26.66 5.47
CA SER A 340 -0.39 26.70 6.84
C SER A 340 0.72 26.65 7.91
N GLY A 341 1.76 25.84 7.67
CA GLY A 341 2.90 25.69 8.55
C GLY A 341 3.78 26.95 8.56
N TRP A 342 4.15 27.44 7.38
CA TRP A 342 4.96 28.66 7.27
C TRP A 342 4.24 29.92 7.75
N TYR A 343 2.93 30.02 7.53
CA TYR A 343 2.14 31.19 7.90
C TYR A 343 2.01 31.42 9.41
N THR A 344 2.26 30.40 10.22
CA THR A 344 2.28 30.51 11.68
C THR A 344 3.66 30.35 12.29
N LEU A 345 4.70 30.12 11.46
CA LEU A 345 6.05 29.84 11.94
C LEU A 345 6.65 31.02 12.73
N HIS A 346 6.50 32.25 12.26
CA HIS A 346 7.02 33.44 12.94
C HIS A 346 6.21 33.82 14.18
N LEU A 347 5.03 33.21 14.38
CA LEU A 347 4.22 33.38 15.59
C LEU A 347 4.64 32.45 16.72
N GLU A 348 5.46 31.44 16.41
CA GLU A 348 6.08 30.60 17.42
C GLU A 348 7.07 31.44 18.24
N GLN A 349 6.70 31.68 19.50
CA GLN A 349 7.50 32.50 20.41
C GLN A 349 8.69 31.70 20.97
N ASP A 350 8.57 30.37 21.03
CA ASP A 350 9.67 29.51 21.45
C ASP A 350 10.67 29.33 20.31
N GLU A 351 11.88 29.90 20.45
CA GLU A 351 12.88 29.91 19.39
C GLU A 351 13.35 28.50 19.00
N ARG A 352 13.39 27.57 19.96
CA ARG A 352 13.75 26.16 19.73
C ARG A 352 12.69 25.47 18.88
N THR A 353 11.41 25.60 19.23
CA THR A 353 10.27 25.05 18.50
C THR A 353 10.15 25.66 17.11
N ARG A 354 10.36 26.97 16.99
CA ARG A 354 10.41 27.68 15.71
C ARG A 354 11.53 27.14 14.81
N GLY A 355 12.71 26.87 15.37
CA GLY A 355 13.84 26.25 14.66
C GLY A 355 13.51 24.86 14.13
N HIS A 356 12.94 23.98 14.96
CA HIS A 356 12.55 22.62 14.54
C HIS A 356 11.46 22.64 13.47
N LYS A 357 10.42 23.46 13.67
CA LYS A 357 9.35 23.63 12.67
C LYS A 357 9.92 24.14 11.34
N ARG A 358 10.87 25.09 11.37
CA ARG A 358 11.56 25.57 10.16
C ARG A 358 12.29 24.42 9.46
N THR A 359 13.09 23.62 10.18
CA THR A 359 13.84 22.49 9.61
C THR A 359 12.93 21.44 8.96
N LEU A 360 11.82 21.09 9.62
CA LEU A 360 10.82 20.16 9.07
C LEU A 360 10.17 20.72 7.80
N LEU A 361 9.80 22.00 7.81
CA LEU A 361 9.20 22.68 6.67
C LEU A 361 10.17 22.84 5.50
N THR A 362 11.47 22.97 5.74
CA THR A 362 12.51 23.00 4.70
C THR A 362 12.89 21.60 4.19
N GLY A 363 12.86 20.58 5.05
CA GLY A 363 13.22 19.20 4.71
C GLY A 363 12.16 18.44 3.91
N ALA A 364 10.92 18.92 3.88
CA ALA A 364 9.81 18.35 3.11
C ALA A 364 9.95 18.49 1.57
N GLY A 365 11.08 18.99 1.06
CA GLY A 365 11.48 18.85 -0.35
C GLY A 365 10.74 19.75 -1.36
N LEU A 366 9.85 20.64 -0.92
CA LEU A 366 9.19 21.61 -1.81
C LEU A 366 9.57 23.02 -1.37
N PRO A 367 10.58 23.66 -1.99
CA PRO A 367 10.83 25.07 -1.79
C PRO A 367 9.53 25.84 -2.06
N LEU A 368 9.14 26.77 -1.19
CA LEU A 368 7.94 27.61 -1.38
C LEU A 368 7.88 28.27 -2.76
N GLY A 369 9.05 28.53 -3.38
CA GLY A 369 9.16 29.02 -4.75
C GLY A 369 8.70 28.02 -5.82
N THR A 370 8.91 26.72 -5.60
CA THR A 370 8.47 25.65 -6.52
C THR A 370 6.94 25.50 -6.53
N PHE A 371 6.27 25.78 -5.41
CA PHE A 371 4.82 25.77 -5.32
C PHE A 371 4.13 26.79 -6.24
N LEU A 372 4.74 27.97 -6.47
CA LEU A 372 4.23 28.98 -7.40
C LEU A 372 4.33 28.58 -8.87
N ILE A 373 5.31 27.76 -9.21
CA ILE A 373 5.64 27.40 -10.58
C ILE A 373 4.76 26.26 -11.10
N ILE A 374 4.26 25.41 -10.20
CA ILE A 374 3.48 24.21 -10.56
C ILE A 374 1.97 24.50 -10.68
N LEU A 375 1.49 25.62 -10.14
CA LEU A 375 0.06 25.96 -10.18
C LEU A 375 -0.37 26.42 -11.59
N PRO A 376 -1.44 25.83 -12.17
CA PRO A 376 -1.97 26.28 -13.45
C PRO A 376 -2.40 27.77 -13.41
N PRO A 377 -2.23 28.53 -14.51
CA PRO A 377 -2.66 29.93 -14.59
C PRO A 377 -4.14 30.10 -14.22
N GLY A 378 -4.44 31.08 -13.37
CA GLY A 378 -5.82 31.37 -12.91
C GLY A 378 -6.31 30.55 -11.72
N THR A 379 -5.56 29.54 -11.25
CA THR A 379 -5.92 28.76 -10.04
C THR A 379 -6.03 29.67 -8.80
N MET A 380 -5.14 30.66 -8.69
CA MET A 380 -5.09 31.58 -7.56
C MET A 380 -6.23 32.62 -7.57
N ASP A 381 -6.84 32.89 -8.73
CA ASP A 381 -7.98 33.82 -8.84
C ASP A 381 -9.24 33.25 -8.16
N ARG A 382 -9.34 31.92 -8.07
CA ARG A 382 -10.42 31.21 -7.37
C ARG A 382 -10.27 31.22 -5.85
N TYR A 383 -9.06 31.46 -5.34
CA TYR A 383 -8.73 31.43 -3.92
C TYR A 383 -7.99 32.71 -3.47
N PRO A 384 -8.65 33.88 -3.51
CA PRO A 384 -8.00 35.17 -3.22
C PRO A 384 -7.46 35.27 -1.78
N ARG A 385 -8.06 34.55 -0.83
CA ARG A 385 -7.59 34.48 0.57
C ARG A 385 -6.31 33.65 0.70
N VAL A 386 -6.13 32.58 -0.08
CA VAL A 386 -4.84 31.85 -0.17
C VAL A 386 -3.75 32.78 -0.71
N SER A 387 -4.07 33.56 -1.75
CA SER A 387 -3.15 34.55 -2.33
C SER A 387 -2.72 35.64 -1.32
N ALA A 388 -3.64 36.12 -0.49
CA ALA A 388 -3.33 37.06 0.58
C ALA A 388 -2.40 36.44 1.65
N ILE A 389 -2.70 35.22 2.12
CA ILE A 389 -1.88 34.51 3.11
C ILE A 389 -0.47 34.23 2.56
N MET A 390 -0.40 33.80 1.30
CA MET A 390 0.85 33.52 0.61
C MET A 390 1.76 34.73 0.50
N ARG A 391 1.22 35.91 0.15
CA ARG A 391 2.01 37.16 0.12
C ARG A 391 2.60 37.50 1.49
N ILE A 392 1.87 37.22 2.58
CA ILE A 392 2.37 37.45 3.93
C ILE A 392 3.52 36.48 4.26
N VAL A 393 3.41 35.20 3.87
CA VAL A 393 4.50 34.21 4.04
C VAL A 393 5.74 34.62 3.25
N LEU A 394 5.58 34.98 1.98
CA LEU A 394 6.69 35.40 1.12
C LEU A 394 7.36 36.69 1.61
N ALA A 395 6.58 37.66 2.10
CA ALA A 395 7.12 38.87 2.71
C ALA A 395 7.91 38.57 3.99
N GLY A 396 7.48 37.57 4.78
CA GLY A 396 8.20 37.12 5.97
C GLY A 396 9.50 36.36 5.70
N LEU A 397 9.66 35.79 4.49
CA LEU A 397 10.87 35.09 4.02
C LEU A 397 11.91 36.03 3.37
N GLY A 398 11.50 37.25 3.00
CA GLY A 398 12.25 38.17 2.15
C GLY A 398 13.21 39.12 2.87
N GLY A 399 14.18 38.58 3.60
CA GLY A 399 15.39 39.31 4.01
C GLY A 399 16.69 38.68 3.50
N GLU A 400 16.81 37.35 3.58
CA GLU A 400 18.12 36.69 3.38
C GLU A 400 18.10 35.49 2.40
N ASP A 401 16.96 34.85 2.12
CA ASP A 401 16.94 33.54 1.42
C ASP A 401 16.46 33.54 -0.04
N MET A 402 15.90 34.64 -0.57
CA MET A 402 15.46 34.67 -1.99
C MET A 402 16.59 34.94 -2.99
N ASN A 403 17.65 35.62 -2.58
CA ASN A 403 18.76 35.97 -3.48
C ASN A 403 19.70 34.78 -3.75
N THR A 404 19.83 33.84 -2.81
CA THR A 404 20.65 32.64 -2.94
C THR A 404 20.01 31.62 -3.87
N VAL A 405 18.72 31.34 -3.71
CA VAL A 405 17.98 30.37 -4.55
C VAL A 405 17.79 30.87 -5.99
N ALA A 406 17.65 32.19 -6.18
CA ALA A 406 17.58 32.78 -7.52
C ALA A 406 18.96 32.83 -8.21
N ALA A 407 20.06 33.03 -7.46
CA ALA A 407 21.41 33.08 -8.01
C ALA A 407 21.94 31.69 -8.43
N GLU A 408 21.64 30.63 -7.68
CA GLU A 408 22.10 29.28 -8.01
C GLU A 408 21.42 28.72 -9.27
N ARG A 409 20.16 29.09 -9.53
CA ARG A 409 19.43 28.65 -10.74
C ARG A 409 19.69 29.46 -12.00
N LEU A 410 20.20 30.69 -11.88
CA LEU A 410 20.66 31.46 -13.04
C LEU A 410 22.05 30.99 -13.50
N ALA A 411 22.87 30.46 -12.59
CA ALA A 411 24.18 29.90 -12.93
C ALA A 411 24.08 28.54 -13.68
N GLU A 412 23.07 27.71 -13.37
CA GLU A 412 22.85 26.42 -14.05
C GLU A 412 22.21 26.56 -15.45
N ALA A 413 21.66 27.74 -15.79
CA ALA A 413 21.00 27.97 -17.09
C ALA A 413 21.94 28.53 -18.17
N ASP A 414 23.12 29.04 -17.78
CA ASP A 414 24.11 29.62 -18.71
C ASP A 414 25.20 28.63 -19.16
N ASP A 415 25.30 27.44 -18.55
CA ASP A 415 26.29 26.40 -18.93
C ASP A 415 25.79 25.40 -20.00
N ASP A 416 24.52 25.48 -20.40
CA ASP A 416 23.90 24.65 -21.44
C ASP A 416 23.46 25.45 -22.70
N ALA A 417 23.99 26.68 -22.89
CA ALA A 417 23.69 27.56 -24.03
C ALA A 417 24.84 27.71 -25.05
#